data_AF-A0A8X8BV18-F1
#
_entry.id   AF-A0A8X8BV18-F1
#
_cell.length_a   1.000
_cell.length_b   1.000
_cell.length_c   1.000
_cell.angle_alpha   90.00
_cell.angle_beta   90.00
_cell.angle_gamma   90.00
#
_symmetry.space_group_name_H-M   'P 1'
#
loop_
_entity.id
_entity.type
_entity.pdbx_description
1 polymer ?
#
loop_
_entity_poly.entity_id
_entity_poly.type
_entity_poly.pdbx_seq_one_letter_code
_entity_poly.pdbx_strand_id
1 'polypeptide(L)'
;MARKPLITFLGNFRVTAFLLLLLLTSSEVIGGGHDYHDALRKSILFFEGQRSGKLPPDQRVKWRRDSALHDGSSVGRDLTGGYYDAGDNIKFGFPMAFTTTLLSWSIIDFGRNMGPELKNAVKAVKWATDYLLKVTAVPNVVYVQLGDAYSDHNCWERPEDMDTLRTVYKIDGSHPGSDVAGETAAALAAASIVFDFADSHRGGYSGSLPLCSVPFYCDVNGLPDLSWLWGADEECGAQGFHAVRRYRVVS
;
A
#
# COMPACT_ATOMS: atom_id res chain seq x y z
N MET A 1 42.64 76.26 -23.79
CA MET A 1 42.58 75.21 -22.74
C MET A 1 41.19 74.57 -22.83
N ALA A 2 41.05 73.49 -23.61
CA ALA A 2 39.74 72.86 -23.87
C ALA A 2 39.36 71.94 -22.70
N ARG A 3 38.35 72.32 -21.92
CA ARG A 3 37.73 71.45 -20.91
C ARG A 3 36.82 70.46 -21.63
N LYS A 4 37.20 69.17 -21.65
CA LYS A 4 36.33 68.08 -22.11
C LYS A 4 35.08 68.03 -21.21
N PRO A 5 33.86 67.86 -21.76
CA PRO A 5 32.64 67.93 -20.97
C PRO A 5 32.51 66.70 -20.08
N LEU A 6 32.21 66.94 -18.81
CA LEU A 6 31.96 65.98 -17.72
C LEU A 6 30.67 65.14 -17.92
N ILE A 7 30.10 65.13 -19.13
CA ILE A 7 28.77 64.57 -19.41
C ILE A 7 28.86 63.07 -19.76
N THR A 8 30.00 62.58 -20.23
CA THR A 8 30.19 61.16 -20.59
C THR A 8 30.36 60.22 -19.38
N PHE A 9 30.70 60.73 -18.19
CA PHE A 9 30.98 59.89 -17.02
C PHE A 9 29.71 59.44 -16.27
N LEU A 10 28.64 60.24 -16.28
CA LEU A 10 27.38 59.94 -15.58
C LEU A 10 26.48 58.94 -16.33
N GLY A 11 26.54 58.93 -17.67
CA GLY A 11 25.79 57.95 -18.49
C GLY A 11 26.28 56.53 -18.29
N ASN A 12 27.61 56.34 -18.23
CA ASN A 12 28.21 55.02 -18.05
C ASN A 12 27.91 54.43 -16.67
N PHE A 13 27.85 55.25 -15.61
CA PHE A 13 27.55 54.78 -14.25
C PHE A 13 26.09 54.30 -14.08
N ARG A 14 25.14 54.96 -14.77
CA ARG A 14 23.74 54.54 -14.76
C ARG A 14 23.53 53.25 -15.55
N VAL A 15 24.21 53.09 -16.68
CA VAL A 15 24.13 51.86 -17.50
C VAL A 15 24.80 50.69 -16.79
N THR A 16 25.96 50.88 -16.16
CA THR A 16 26.61 49.80 -15.37
C THR A 16 25.82 49.44 -14.12
N ALA A 17 25.23 50.42 -13.41
CA ALA A 17 24.37 50.14 -12.27
C ALA A 17 23.09 49.39 -12.66
N PHE A 18 22.48 49.73 -13.81
CA PHE A 18 21.31 49.02 -14.33
C PHE A 18 21.64 47.60 -14.79
N LEU A 19 22.81 47.39 -15.41
CA LEU A 19 23.30 46.06 -15.79
C LEU A 19 23.66 45.20 -14.57
N LEU A 20 24.27 45.78 -13.53
CA LEU A 20 24.53 45.10 -12.25
C LEU A 20 23.23 44.74 -11.53
N LEU A 21 22.22 45.62 -11.57
CA LEU A 21 20.89 45.34 -10.99
C LEU A 21 20.17 44.21 -11.74
N LEU A 22 20.27 44.17 -13.08
CA LEU A 22 19.78 43.07 -13.91
C LEU A 22 20.48 41.74 -13.61
N LEU A 23 21.80 41.75 -13.43
CA LEU A 23 22.61 40.59 -13.04
C LEU A 23 22.33 40.10 -11.60
N LEU A 24 21.97 41.00 -10.69
CA LEU A 24 21.57 40.69 -9.30
C LEU A 24 20.12 40.15 -9.20
N THR A 25 19.28 40.39 -10.21
CA THR A 25 17.90 39.84 -10.29
C THR A 25 17.81 38.47 -10.97
N SER A 26 18.90 37.98 -11.58
CA SER A 26 18.92 36.70 -12.32
C SER A 26 19.29 35.48 -11.47
N SER A 27 19.11 35.52 -10.16
CA SER A 27 19.32 34.37 -9.27
C SER A 27 18.01 33.77 -8.77
N GLU A 28 17.09 33.49 -9.68
CA GLU A 28 16.06 32.46 -9.46
C GLU A 28 16.58 31.17 -10.11
N VAL A 29 17.53 30.50 -9.44
CA VAL A 29 17.70 29.07 -9.68
C VAL A 29 16.47 28.42 -9.07
N ILE A 30 15.40 28.30 -9.87
CA ILE A 30 14.36 27.31 -9.60
C ILE A 30 15.08 25.98 -9.72
N GLY A 31 15.58 25.46 -8.60
CA GLY A 31 16.09 24.11 -8.55
C GLY A 31 14.99 23.20 -9.09
N GLY A 32 15.26 22.48 -10.17
CA GLY A 32 14.36 21.49 -10.77
C GLY A 32 14.21 20.26 -9.88
N GLY A 33 13.80 20.47 -8.62
CA GLY A 33 13.48 19.41 -7.67
C GLY A 33 12.09 18.85 -7.96
N HIS A 34 11.95 17.54 -7.79
CA HIS A 34 10.64 16.89 -7.89
C HIS A 34 9.80 17.18 -6.64
N ASP A 35 8.50 17.39 -6.82
CA ASP A 35 7.55 17.47 -5.71
C ASP A 35 7.24 16.06 -5.19
N TYR A 36 8.05 15.60 -4.23
CA TYR A 36 7.90 14.27 -3.62
C TYR A 36 6.65 14.16 -2.73
N HIS A 37 6.07 15.28 -2.28
CA HIS A 37 4.82 15.24 -1.51
C HIS A 37 3.64 14.95 -2.45
N ASP A 38 3.58 15.61 -3.61
CA ASP A 38 2.60 15.29 -4.65
C ASP A 38 2.79 13.87 -5.20
N ALA A 39 4.04 13.44 -5.42
CA ALA A 39 4.34 12.07 -5.84
C ALA A 39 3.85 11.03 -4.82
N LEU A 40 4.13 11.21 -3.53
CA LEU A 40 3.64 10.34 -2.46
C LEU A 40 2.11 10.31 -2.42
N ARG A 41 1.46 11.47 -2.46
CA ARG A 41 0.00 11.58 -2.47
C ARG A 41 -0.63 10.79 -3.62
N LYS A 42 -0.08 10.92 -4.83
CA LYS A 42 -0.58 10.19 -6.01
C LYS A 42 -0.29 8.69 -5.92
N SER A 43 0.87 8.30 -5.39
CA SER A 43 1.22 6.89 -5.13
C SER A 43 0.24 6.23 -4.14
N ILE A 44 -0.13 6.91 -3.06
CA ILE A 44 -1.15 6.38 -2.14
C ILE A 44 -2.55 6.40 -2.75
N LEU A 45 -2.88 7.41 -3.56
CA LEU A 45 -4.16 7.50 -4.26
C LEU A 45 -4.35 6.37 -5.29
N PHE A 46 -3.27 5.87 -5.90
CA PHE A 46 -3.31 4.73 -6.82
C PHE A 46 -3.99 3.51 -6.21
N PHE A 47 -3.73 3.19 -4.94
CA PHE A 47 -4.37 2.07 -4.25
C PHE A 47 -5.90 2.20 -4.21
N GLU A 48 -6.46 3.41 -4.04
CA GLU A 48 -7.91 3.61 -4.14
C GLU A 48 -8.46 3.30 -5.53
N GLY A 49 -7.66 3.55 -6.56
CA GLY A 49 -7.95 3.20 -7.95
C GLY A 49 -7.95 1.69 -8.21
N GLN A 50 -7.29 0.89 -7.38
CA GLN A 50 -7.17 -0.57 -7.52
C GLN A 50 -8.17 -1.36 -6.66
N ARG A 51 -8.94 -0.72 -5.78
CA ARG A 51 -9.82 -1.45 -4.85
C ARG A 51 -10.87 -2.28 -5.58
N SER A 52 -11.12 -3.49 -5.10
CA SER A 52 -12.21 -4.37 -5.56
C SER A 52 -13.21 -4.60 -4.42
N GLY A 53 -14.47 -4.89 -4.74
CA GLY A 53 -15.53 -5.06 -3.74
C GLY A 53 -16.37 -3.78 -3.58
N LYS A 54 -17.09 -3.71 -2.45
CA LYS A 54 -17.92 -2.55 -2.09
C LYS A 54 -17.06 -1.41 -1.57
N LEU A 55 -16.99 -0.30 -2.31
CA LEU A 55 -16.10 0.80 -2.01
C LEU A 55 -16.57 1.62 -0.79
N PRO A 56 -15.64 2.15 0.02
CA PRO A 56 -16.01 2.95 1.17
C PRO A 56 -16.52 4.33 0.73
N PRO A 57 -17.55 4.88 1.40
CA PRO A 57 -18.19 6.14 0.97
C PRO A 57 -17.26 7.35 1.04
N ASP A 58 -16.21 7.29 1.85
CA ASP A 58 -15.20 8.34 2.03
C ASP A 58 -14.01 8.22 1.05
N GLN A 59 -14.04 7.30 0.09
CA GLN A 59 -12.99 7.19 -0.93
C GLN A 59 -12.82 8.50 -1.73
N ARG A 60 -11.57 8.87 -2.04
CA ARG A 60 -11.22 10.10 -2.78
C ARG A 60 -11.36 9.89 -4.29
N VAL A 61 -11.00 8.73 -4.82
CA VAL A 61 -11.19 8.36 -6.24
C VAL A 61 -12.69 8.23 -6.55
N LYS A 62 -13.21 9.08 -7.45
CA LYS A 62 -14.65 9.17 -7.80
C LYS A 62 -15.10 8.47 -9.08
N TRP A 63 -14.15 8.03 -9.91
CA TRP A 63 -14.46 7.35 -11.17
C TRP A 63 -14.60 5.83 -11.05
N ARG A 64 -14.19 5.25 -9.91
CA ARG A 64 -14.41 3.83 -9.53
C ARG A 64 -15.76 3.65 -8.84
N ARG A 65 -16.37 2.47 -8.98
CA ARG A 65 -17.58 2.05 -8.25
C ARG A 65 -17.43 0.62 -7.72
N ASP A 66 -18.46 0.15 -7.03
CA ASP A 66 -18.55 -1.21 -6.51
C ASP A 66 -18.35 -2.24 -7.63
N SER A 67 -17.52 -3.24 -7.37
CA SER A 67 -17.20 -4.32 -8.33
C SER A 67 -16.97 -5.64 -7.60
N ALA A 68 -16.98 -6.76 -8.32
CA ALA A 68 -16.62 -8.09 -7.78
C ALA A 68 -17.40 -8.52 -6.54
N LEU A 69 -18.67 -8.10 -6.45
CA LEU A 69 -19.49 -8.25 -5.24
C LEU A 69 -19.87 -9.71 -4.92
N HIS A 70 -19.56 -10.63 -5.83
CA HIS A 70 -19.84 -12.06 -5.70
C HIS A 70 -18.58 -12.92 -5.52
N ASP A 71 -17.41 -12.31 -5.32
CA ASP A 71 -16.16 -13.04 -5.10
C ASP A 71 -16.28 -14.00 -3.92
N GLY A 72 -15.95 -15.27 -4.18
CA GLY A 72 -16.02 -16.37 -3.20
C GLY A 72 -17.36 -17.11 -3.14
N SER A 73 -18.39 -16.66 -3.88
CA SER A 73 -19.71 -17.32 -3.87
C SER A 73 -19.65 -18.80 -4.27
N SER A 74 -18.78 -19.16 -5.21
CA SER A 74 -18.57 -20.54 -5.66
C SER A 74 -18.02 -21.48 -4.59
N VAL A 75 -17.42 -20.93 -3.53
CA VAL A 75 -16.88 -21.68 -2.38
C VAL A 75 -17.64 -21.36 -1.08
N GLY A 76 -18.79 -20.66 -1.18
CA GLY A 76 -19.63 -20.32 -0.02
C GLY A 76 -18.96 -19.36 0.98
N ARG A 77 -18.07 -18.47 0.50
CA ARG A 77 -17.34 -17.50 1.34
C ARG A 77 -17.45 -16.10 0.77
N ASP A 78 -17.37 -15.10 1.64
CA ASP A 78 -17.14 -13.72 1.22
C ASP A 78 -15.64 -13.50 0.99
N LEU A 79 -15.25 -13.40 -0.28
CA LEU A 79 -13.88 -13.04 -0.70
C LEU A 79 -13.88 -11.68 -1.45
N THR A 80 -14.86 -10.82 -1.16
CA THR A 80 -14.90 -9.44 -1.66
C THR A 80 -13.87 -8.55 -0.93
N GLY A 81 -13.42 -7.47 -1.57
CA GLY A 81 -12.36 -6.61 -1.04
C GLY A 81 -11.03 -6.77 -1.78
N GLY A 82 -9.96 -6.24 -1.21
CA GLY A 82 -8.60 -6.38 -1.76
C GLY A 82 -8.36 -5.49 -2.97
N TYR A 83 -7.23 -5.72 -3.64
CA TYR A 83 -6.81 -4.95 -4.81
C TYR A 83 -6.83 -5.81 -6.07
N TYR A 84 -7.17 -5.20 -7.20
CA TYR A 84 -6.79 -5.72 -8.51
C TYR A 84 -5.28 -5.54 -8.69
N ASP A 85 -4.65 -6.53 -9.32
CA ASP A 85 -3.19 -6.64 -9.36
C ASP A 85 -2.55 -5.54 -10.22
N ALA A 86 -3.02 -5.36 -11.45
CA ALA A 86 -2.44 -4.42 -12.39
C ALA A 86 -3.50 -3.67 -13.19
N GLY A 87 -3.47 -3.78 -14.52
CA GLY A 87 -4.50 -3.26 -15.42
C GLY A 87 -5.63 -4.26 -15.70
N ASP A 88 -5.58 -5.43 -15.07
CA ASP A 88 -6.55 -6.52 -15.15
C ASP A 88 -7.51 -6.50 -13.95
N ASN A 89 -8.54 -7.36 -13.97
CA ASN A 89 -9.51 -7.45 -12.88
C ASN A 89 -9.28 -8.70 -12.00
N ILE A 90 -8.05 -9.24 -12.00
CA ILE A 90 -7.65 -10.39 -11.19
C ILE A 90 -7.10 -9.94 -9.85
N LYS A 91 -7.37 -10.73 -8.81
CA LYS A 91 -6.70 -10.59 -7.51
C LYS A 91 -5.65 -11.68 -7.38
N PHE A 92 -4.39 -11.34 -7.60
CA PHE A 92 -3.27 -12.22 -7.30
C PHE A 92 -2.82 -12.02 -5.85
N GLY A 93 -2.95 -13.07 -5.03
CA GLY A 93 -2.71 -12.98 -3.58
C GLY A 93 -1.25 -12.69 -3.22
N PHE A 94 -0.30 -13.28 -3.96
CA PHE A 94 1.13 -13.10 -3.68
C PHE A 94 1.61 -11.65 -3.87
N PRO A 95 1.45 -11.00 -5.04
CA PRO A 95 1.85 -9.59 -5.20
C PRO A 95 1.03 -8.65 -4.33
N MET A 96 -0.24 -8.96 -4.02
CA MET A 96 -1.03 -8.16 -3.08
C MET A 96 -0.46 -8.22 -1.66
N ALA A 97 -0.09 -9.42 -1.19
CA ALA A 97 0.54 -9.60 0.12
C ALA A 97 1.88 -8.88 0.17
N PHE A 98 2.75 -9.08 -0.83
CA PHE A 98 4.03 -8.39 -0.96
C PHE A 98 3.89 -6.85 -0.91
N THR A 99 2.93 -6.33 -1.66
CA THR A 99 2.64 -4.89 -1.68
C THR A 99 2.16 -4.39 -0.30
N THR A 100 1.39 -5.21 0.41
CA THR A 100 0.92 -4.90 1.77
C THR A 100 2.08 -4.89 2.77
N THR A 101 3.01 -5.84 2.66
CA THR A 101 4.24 -5.90 3.46
C THR A 101 5.06 -4.63 3.25
N LEU A 102 5.36 -4.28 1.99
CA LEU A 102 6.15 -3.08 1.68
C LEU A 102 5.47 -1.78 2.07
N LEU A 103 4.15 -1.67 1.88
CA LEU A 103 3.41 -0.47 2.31
C LEU A 103 3.43 -0.34 3.83
N SER A 104 3.28 -1.46 4.55
CA SER A 104 3.37 -1.48 6.01
C SER A 104 4.77 -1.10 6.49
N TRP A 105 5.81 -1.67 5.89
CA TRP A 105 7.20 -1.34 6.20
C TRP A 105 7.49 0.14 5.93
N SER A 106 7.03 0.69 4.80
CA SER A 106 7.17 2.11 4.49
C SER A 106 6.55 3.00 5.59
N ILE A 107 5.39 2.62 6.14
CA ILE A 107 4.77 3.34 7.25
C ILE A 107 5.58 3.20 8.54
N ILE A 108 6.10 2.01 8.84
CA ILE A 108 6.91 1.74 10.02
C ILE A 108 8.16 2.64 10.04
N ASP A 109 8.91 2.66 8.94
CA ASP A 109 10.19 3.38 8.87
C ASP A 109 10.00 4.88 8.62
N PHE A 110 9.06 5.25 7.75
CA PHE A 110 8.95 6.61 7.21
C PHE A 110 7.63 7.29 7.51
N GLY A 111 6.75 6.70 8.33
CA GLY A 111 5.42 7.24 8.62
C GLY A 111 5.44 8.68 9.15
N ARG A 112 6.48 9.05 9.92
CA ARG A 112 6.69 10.42 10.42
C ARG A 112 6.92 11.45 9.31
N ASN A 113 7.41 11.01 8.15
CA ASN A 113 7.69 11.86 6.99
C ASN A 113 6.53 11.93 5.99
N MET A 114 5.49 11.10 6.15
CA MET A 114 4.35 11.03 5.22
C MET A 114 3.33 12.16 5.40
N GLY A 115 3.46 12.97 6.46
CA GLY A 115 2.58 14.12 6.71
C GLY A 115 1.10 13.75 6.70
N PRO A 116 0.23 14.45 5.94
CA PRO A 116 -1.20 14.16 5.89
C PRO A 116 -1.54 12.81 5.22
N GLU A 117 -0.66 12.27 4.38
CA GLU A 117 -0.91 11.03 3.65
C GLU A 117 -0.71 9.78 4.50
N LEU A 118 -0.07 9.88 5.68
CA LEU A 118 0.05 8.77 6.64
C LEU A 118 -1.31 8.11 6.87
N LYS A 119 -2.36 8.92 7.04
CA LYS A 119 -3.69 8.38 7.32
C LYS A 119 -4.26 7.57 6.17
N ASN A 120 -3.98 7.98 4.94
CA ASN A 120 -4.45 7.28 3.75
C ASN A 120 -3.61 6.03 3.47
N ALA A 121 -2.31 6.06 3.77
CA ALA A 121 -1.44 4.89 3.71
C ALA A 121 -1.90 3.79 4.68
N VAL A 122 -2.21 4.16 5.94
CA VAL A 122 -2.80 3.21 6.91
C VAL A 122 -4.14 2.65 6.45
N LYS A 123 -5.01 3.48 5.84
CA LYS A 123 -6.27 2.99 5.22
C LYS A 123 -6.02 2.02 4.06
N ALA A 124 -4.96 2.24 3.27
CA ALA A 124 -4.59 1.36 2.17
C ALA A 124 -4.07 0.01 2.69
N VAL A 125 -3.27 -0.02 3.76
CA VAL A 125 -2.90 -1.27 4.46
C VAL A 125 -4.14 -1.98 5.00
N LYS A 126 -5.04 -1.26 5.68
CA LYS A 126 -6.28 -1.84 6.23
C LYS A 126 -7.14 -2.51 5.16
N TRP A 127 -7.30 -1.86 4.02
CA TRP A 127 -8.08 -2.43 2.91
C TRP A 127 -7.51 -3.76 2.42
N ALA A 128 -6.19 -3.86 2.34
CA ALA A 128 -5.51 -5.09 1.97
C ALA A 128 -5.68 -6.17 3.03
N THR A 129 -5.42 -5.84 4.31
CA THR A 129 -5.47 -6.81 5.40
C THR A 129 -6.88 -7.28 5.72
N ASP A 130 -7.90 -6.45 5.58
CA ASP A 130 -9.30 -6.86 5.70
C ASP A 130 -9.63 -8.00 4.70
N TYR A 131 -9.04 -7.95 3.49
CA TYR A 131 -9.16 -9.02 2.50
C TYR A 131 -8.25 -10.22 2.82
N LEU A 132 -6.99 -9.99 3.21
CA LEU A 132 -6.05 -11.07 3.57
C LEU A 132 -6.57 -11.92 4.75
N LEU A 133 -7.29 -11.30 5.69
CA LEU A 133 -7.97 -12.00 6.78
C LEU A 133 -9.13 -12.88 6.28
N LYS A 134 -9.87 -12.45 5.26
CA LYS A 134 -10.94 -13.27 4.64
C LYS A 134 -10.35 -14.51 3.96
N VAL A 135 -9.28 -14.33 3.17
CA VAL A 135 -8.68 -15.44 2.41
C VAL A 135 -7.94 -16.46 3.27
N THR A 136 -7.61 -16.11 4.52
CA THR A 136 -6.95 -16.98 5.51
C THR A 136 -7.88 -17.44 6.64
N ALA A 137 -9.19 -17.12 6.58
CA ALA A 137 -10.14 -17.41 7.66
C ALA A 137 -10.41 -18.91 7.88
N VAL A 138 -10.08 -19.76 6.90
CA VAL A 138 -10.28 -21.21 6.98
C VAL A 138 -8.96 -21.88 7.38
N PRO A 139 -8.93 -22.68 8.47
CA PRO A 139 -7.71 -23.37 8.87
C PRO A 139 -7.12 -24.24 7.76
N ASN A 140 -5.80 -24.18 7.58
CA ASN A 140 -5.04 -24.93 6.57
C ASN A 140 -5.45 -24.68 5.11
N VAL A 141 -6.13 -23.55 4.84
CA VAL A 141 -6.52 -23.12 3.50
C VAL A 141 -6.17 -21.65 3.34
N VAL A 142 -5.54 -21.30 2.23
CA VAL A 142 -5.38 -19.90 1.82
C VAL A 142 -5.95 -19.75 0.41
N TYR A 143 -6.88 -18.82 0.22
CA TYR A 143 -7.35 -18.46 -1.12
C TYR A 143 -6.35 -17.48 -1.74
N VAL A 144 -5.75 -17.87 -2.86
CA VAL A 144 -4.56 -17.19 -3.42
C VAL A 144 -4.84 -16.45 -4.70
N GLN A 145 -5.96 -16.73 -5.38
CA GLN A 145 -6.34 -16.01 -6.59
C GLN A 145 -7.86 -15.99 -6.81
N LEU A 146 -8.36 -14.84 -7.25
CA LEU A 146 -9.75 -14.65 -7.68
C LEU A 146 -9.74 -14.08 -9.09
N GLY A 147 -10.25 -14.84 -10.06
CA GLY A 147 -10.22 -14.51 -11.48
C GLY A 147 -9.49 -15.59 -12.31
N ASP A 148 -10.05 -15.91 -13.47
CA ASP A 148 -9.37 -16.72 -14.49
C ASP A 148 -8.57 -15.81 -15.42
N ALA A 149 -7.26 -16.03 -15.53
CA ALA A 149 -6.38 -15.11 -16.26
C ALA A 149 -6.65 -15.07 -17.75
N TYR A 150 -7.01 -16.21 -18.36
CA TYR A 150 -7.30 -16.24 -19.78
C TYR A 150 -8.60 -15.51 -20.10
N SER A 151 -9.65 -15.73 -19.31
CA SER A 151 -10.93 -15.02 -19.48
C SER A 151 -10.78 -13.52 -19.26
N ASP A 152 -10.08 -13.11 -18.21
CA ASP A 152 -9.91 -11.71 -17.83
C ASP A 152 -9.09 -10.94 -18.88
N HIS A 153 -7.92 -11.48 -19.27
CA HIS A 153 -7.01 -10.77 -20.18
C HIS A 153 -7.47 -10.75 -21.64
N ASN A 154 -8.45 -11.58 -22.01
CA ASN A 154 -9.09 -11.52 -23.33
C ASN A 154 -10.22 -10.49 -23.41
N CYS A 155 -10.62 -9.88 -22.29
CA CYS A 155 -11.65 -8.86 -22.24
C CYS A 155 -11.07 -7.52 -21.79
N TRP A 156 -11.35 -6.45 -22.53
CA TRP A 156 -11.00 -5.09 -22.11
C TRP A 156 -12.23 -4.40 -21.54
N GLU A 157 -12.41 -4.52 -20.23
CA GLU A 157 -13.61 -4.05 -19.55
C GLU A 157 -13.31 -3.36 -18.22
N ARG A 158 -14.26 -2.56 -17.77
CA ARG A 158 -14.21 -1.96 -16.44
C ARG A 158 -14.55 -3.01 -15.39
N PRO A 159 -13.92 -2.98 -14.19
CA PRO A 159 -14.27 -3.91 -13.12
C PRO A 159 -15.74 -3.83 -12.70
N GLU A 160 -16.38 -2.66 -12.85
CA GLU A 160 -17.80 -2.46 -12.52
C GLU A 160 -18.76 -3.20 -13.46
N ASP A 161 -18.32 -3.50 -14.68
CA ASP A 161 -19.14 -4.13 -15.72
C ASP A 161 -18.72 -5.58 -16.00
N MET A 162 -17.75 -6.11 -15.24
CA MET A 162 -17.10 -7.36 -15.59
C MET A 162 -18.04 -8.57 -15.53
N ASP A 163 -18.02 -9.37 -16.59
CA ASP A 163 -18.77 -10.63 -16.72
C ASP A 163 -17.87 -11.86 -16.91
N THR A 164 -16.56 -11.66 -16.86
CA THR A 164 -15.52 -12.69 -16.94
C THR A 164 -15.54 -13.68 -15.77
N LEU A 165 -14.96 -14.87 -15.98
CA LEU A 165 -14.97 -15.93 -14.98
C LEU A 165 -14.13 -15.55 -13.75
N ARG A 166 -14.78 -15.56 -12.57
CA ARG A 166 -14.15 -15.24 -11.27
C ARG A 166 -13.80 -16.48 -10.47
N THR A 167 -13.02 -17.38 -11.09
CA THR A 167 -12.58 -18.64 -10.49
C THR A 167 -11.79 -18.40 -9.21
N VAL A 168 -12.04 -19.24 -8.19
CA VAL A 168 -11.38 -19.17 -6.88
C VAL A 168 -10.31 -20.25 -6.81
N TYR A 169 -9.04 -19.85 -6.64
CA TYR A 169 -7.92 -20.76 -6.43
C TYR A 169 -7.46 -20.71 -4.98
N LYS A 170 -7.03 -21.87 -4.46
CA LYS A 170 -6.56 -22.02 -3.09
C LYS A 170 -5.33 -22.92 -3.03
N ILE A 171 -4.58 -22.77 -1.96
CA ILE A 171 -3.59 -23.74 -1.50
C ILE A 171 -4.08 -24.40 -0.21
N ASP A 172 -3.68 -25.65 -0.01
CA ASP A 172 -3.96 -26.44 1.18
C ASP A 172 -2.89 -27.53 1.38
N GLY A 173 -3.07 -28.41 2.37
CA GLY A 173 -2.11 -29.48 2.66
C GLY A 173 -1.87 -30.46 1.49
N SER A 174 -2.82 -30.56 0.54
CA SER A 174 -2.65 -31.38 -0.68
C SER A 174 -2.10 -30.61 -1.88
N HIS A 175 -2.23 -29.28 -1.86
CA HIS A 175 -1.76 -28.37 -2.92
C HIS A 175 -0.97 -27.22 -2.27
N PRO A 176 0.31 -27.44 -1.91
CA PRO A 176 1.06 -26.48 -1.11
C PRO A 176 1.45 -25.23 -1.90
N GLY A 177 1.69 -24.14 -1.17
CA GLY A 177 2.18 -22.86 -1.69
C GLY A 177 2.80 -22.03 -0.57
N SER A 178 3.96 -22.47 -0.08
CA SER A 178 4.61 -21.88 1.10
C SER A 178 5.06 -20.43 0.90
N ASP A 179 5.37 -20.05 -0.33
CA ASP A 179 5.73 -18.69 -0.75
C ASP A 179 4.59 -17.69 -0.50
N VAL A 180 3.42 -17.91 -1.13
CA VAL A 180 2.26 -17.02 -0.98
C VAL A 180 1.68 -17.09 0.43
N ALA A 181 1.73 -18.25 1.09
CA ALA A 181 1.34 -18.37 2.50
C ALA A 181 2.27 -17.55 3.41
N GLY A 182 3.59 -17.67 3.21
CA GLY A 182 4.61 -16.96 3.97
C GLY A 182 4.52 -15.45 3.78
N GLU A 183 4.35 -14.98 2.54
CA GLU A 183 4.18 -13.55 2.26
C GLU A 183 2.87 -12.99 2.83
N THR A 184 1.78 -13.77 2.79
CA THR A 184 0.52 -13.37 3.42
C THR A 184 0.69 -13.23 4.94
N ALA A 185 1.45 -14.14 5.57
CA ALA A 185 1.77 -14.04 6.98
C ALA A 185 2.65 -12.81 7.29
N ALA A 186 3.66 -12.53 6.46
CA ALA A 186 4.51 -11.35 6.58
C ALA A 186 3.71 -10.05 6.47
N ALA A 187 2.79 -9.97 5.50
CA ALA A 187 1.91 -8.82 5.31
C ALA A 187 1.04 -8.55 6.53
N LEU A 188 0.39 -9.58 7.09
CA LEU A 188 -0.45 -9.46 8.28
C LEU A 188 0.38 -9.10 9.52
N ALA A 189 1.57 -9.67 9.66
CA ALA A 189 2.48 -9.36 10.76
C ALA A 189 2.97 -7.91 10.70
N ALA A 190 3.45 -7.44 9.55
CA ALA A 190 3.90 -6.06 9.37
C ALA A 190 2.75 -5.06 9.60
N ALA A 191 1.56 -5.35 9.11
CA ALA A 191 0.39 -4.51 9.33
C ALA A 191 -0.02 -4.44 10.81
N SER A 192 0.17 -5.51 11.59
CA SER A 192 -0.11 -5.49 13.03
C SER A 192 0.72 -4.44 13.77
N ILE A 193 2.00 -4.26 13.38
CA ILE A 193 2.88 -3.22 13.93
C ILE A 193 2.35 -1.82 13.60
N VAL A 194 1.90 -1.61 12.36
CA VAL A 194 1.30 -0.34 11.92
C VAL A 194 0.06 0.00 12.74
N PHE A 195 -0.83 -0.97 12.95
CA PHE A 195 -2.07 -0.74 13.71
C PHE A 195 -1.82 -0.56 15.20
N ASP A 196 -0.89 -1.32 15.80
CA ASP A 196 -0.47 -1.12 17.19
C ASP A 196 0.08 0.30 17.41
N PHE A 197 0.89 0.80 16.47
CA PHE A 197 1.37 2.19 16.50
C PHE A 197 0.20 3.19 16.40
N ALA A 198 -0.73 2.97 15.47
CA ALA A 198 -1.87 3.85 15.27
C ALA A 198 -2.84 3.87 16.47
N ASP A 199 -3.02 2.73 17.14
CA ASP A 199 -3.86 2.58 18.32
C ASP A 199 -3.21 3.12 19.60
N SER A 200 -1.88 3.02 19.73
CA SER A 200 -1.14 3.59 20.87
C SER A 200 -0.98 5.11 20.79
N HIS A 201 -1.09 5.70 19.60
CA HIS A 201 -0.91 7.14 19.35
C HIS A 201 -2.20 7.82 18.86
N ARG A 202 -3.37 7.32 19.32
CA ARG A 202 -4.71 7.53 18.73
C ARG A 202 -4.96 8.87 18.04
N GLY A 203 -5.26 8.71 16.76
CA GLY A 203 -6.34 9.41 16.05
C GLY A 203 -7.15 8.44 15.18
N GLY A 204 -8.10 7.69 15.75
CA GLY A 204 -9.27 7.12 15.05
C GLY A 204 -9.11 5.90 14.13
N TYR A 205 -8.46 4.81 14.57
CA TYR A 205 -8.39 3.55 13.78
C TYR A 205 -9.19 2.36 14.37
N SER A 206 -9.80 2.53 15.53
CA SER A 206 -10.62 1.51 16.18
C SER A 206 -12.04 1.46 15.57
N GLY A 207 -12.18 0.84 14.41
CA GLY A 207 -13.47 0.58 13.81
C GLY A 207 -13.39 -0.61 12.87
N SER A 208 -13.92 -1.74 13.32
CA SER A 208 -14.11 -3.01 12.59
C SER A 208 -12.86 -3.84 12.28
N LEU A 209 -12.44 -4.62 13.28
CA LEU A 209 -11.85 -5.94 13.10
C LEU A 209 -12.65 -6.93 13.97
N PRO A 210 -13.51 -7.79 13.39
CA PRO A 210 -14.22 -8.80 14.16
C PRO A 210 -13.27 -9.92 14.60
N LEU A 211 -13.37 -10.28 15.87
CA LEU A 211 -12.75 -11.46 16.50
C LEU A 211 -13.20 -12.76 15.79
N CYS A 212 -12.27 -13.48 15.16
CA CYS A 212 -12.33 -14.93 14.84
C CYS A 212 -10.99 -15.32 14.17
N SER A 213 -10.30 -16.44 14.40
CA SER A 213 -10.30 -17.50 15.42
C SER A 213 -9.10 -18.40 15.09
N VAL A 214 -8.06 -18.47 15.94
CA VAL A 214 -6.90 -19.38 15.69
C VAL A 214 -6.61 -20.24 16.93
N PRO A 215 -6.99 -21.54 16.94
CA PRO A 215 -6.54 -22.46 17.98
C PRO A 215 -5.32 -23.34 17.61
N PHE A 216 -4.70 -23.23 16.42
CA PHE A 216 -3.78 -24.30 15.97
C PHE A 216 -2.39 -23.93 15.41
N TYR A 217 -1.96 -22.67 15.40
CA TYR A 217 -0.52 -22.36 15.23
C TYR A 217 0.18 -22.31 16.59
N CYS A 218 0.21 -23.46 17.27
CA CYS A 218 1.24 -23.79 18.24
C CYS A 218 2.07 -24.87 17.57
N ASP A 219 3.29 -24.51 17.18
CA ASP A 219 4.28 -25.42 16.61
C ASP A 219 4.52 -26.59 17.58
N VAL A 220 4.11 -27.78 17.14
CA VAL A 220 4.59 -29.09 17.60
C VAL A 220 5.06 -29.82 16.36
N ASN A 221 6.29 -29.55 15.91
CA ASN A 221 7.34 -30.55 15.63
C ASN A 221 8.40 -29.90 14.74
N GLY A 222 9.60 -29.72 15.29
CA GLY A 222 10.73 -29.14 14.57
C GLY A 222 11.18 -29.99 13.39
N LEU A 223 11.24 -29.35 12.21
CA LEU A 223 12.19 -29.65 11.14
C LEU A 223 12.55 -28.34 10.41
N PRO A 224 13.81 -28.17 9.95
CA PRO A 224 14.29 -26.90 9.40
C PRO A 224 14.31 -26.93 7.86
N ASP A 225 13.71 -25.94 7.17
CA ASP A 225 14.19 -25.54 5.83
C ASP A 225 13.76 -24.12 5.39
N LEU A 226 14.76 -23.24 5.32
CA LEU A 226 15.01 -22.09 4.43
C LEU A 226 13.86 -21.26 3.78
N SER A 227 12.89 -20.76 4.56
CA SER A 227 12.02 -19.61 4.15
C SER A 227 12.35 -18.29 4.87
N TRP A 228 13.53 -18.19 5.48
CA TRP A 228 13.81 -17.28 6.60
C TRP A 228 14.24 -15.85 6.26
N LEU A 229 14.45 -15.47 5.00
CA LEU A 229 15.15 -14.20 4.71
C LEU A 229 14.29 -12.94 4.81
N TRP A 230 12.96 -13.05 4.77
CA TRP A 230 12.05 -11.91 5.00
C TRP A 230 11.16 -12.06 6.25
N GLY A 231 10.96 -13.30 6.72
CA GLY A 231 10.18 -13.59 7.94
C GLY A 231 10.99 -13.64 9.24
N ALA A 232 12.32 -13.67 9.18
CA ALA A 232 13.20 -13.66 10.35
C ALA A 232 14.42 -12.76 10.15
N ASP A 233 14.19 -11.44 10.15
CA ASP A 233 15.20 -10.60 10.76
C ASP A 233 15.22 -10.92 12.27
N GLU A 234 16.36 -11.37 12.78
CA GLU A 234 16.51 -12.10 14.05
C GLU A 234 16.17 -11.25 15.29
N GLU A 235 16.06 -9.92 15.15
CA GLU A 235 15.54 -9.01 16.19
C GLU A 235 14.05 -8.66 16.04
N CYS A 236 13.46 -8.80 14.85
CA CYS A 236 12.07 -8.40 14.55
C CYS A 236 11.10 -9.60 14.51
N GLY A 237 11.56 -10.80 14.14
CA GLY A 237 10.73 -12.01 14.06
C GLY A 237 10.11 -12.39 15.42
N ALA A 238 10.86 -12.27 16.51
CA ALA A 238 10.35 -12.51 17.85
C ALA A 238 9.26 -11.50 18.26
N GLN A 239 9.35 -10.26 17.77
CA GLN A 239 8.36 -9.22 18.03
C GLN A 239 7.09 -9.40 17.18
N GLY A 240 7.22 -9.89 15.93
CA GLY A 240 6.08 -10.22 15.06
C GLY A 240 5.19 -11.33 15.62
N PHE A 241 5.78 -12.41 16.16
CA PHE A 241 5.02 -13.45 16.86
C PHE A 241 4.38 -12.96 18.17
N HIS A 242 5.00 -11.99 18.85
CA HIS A 242 4.43 -11.35 20.03
C HIS A 242 3.31 -10.34 19.70
N ALA A 243 3.36 -9.66 18.55
CA ALA A 243 2.34 -8.73 18.07
C ALA A 243 1.05 -9.48 17.69
N VAL A 244 1.17 -10.59 16.94
CA VAL A 244 0.05 -11.50 16.66
C VAL A 244 -0.57 -12.06 17.96
N ARG A 245 0.25 -12.33 18.99
CA ARG A 245 -0.23 -12.74 20.32
C ARG A 245 -0.90 -11.60 21.12
N ARG A 246 -0.43 -10.35 21.04
CA ARG A 246 -1.00 -9.22 21.79
C ARG A 246 -2.31 -8.71 21.21
N TYR A 247 -2.50 -8.82 19.89
CA TYR A 247 -3.78 -8.54 19.24
C TYR A 247 -4.94 -9.36 19.82
N ARG A 248 -4.62 -10.54 20.37
CA ARG A 248 -5.56 -11.47 20.99
C ARG A 248 -5.97 -11.12 22.43
N VAL A 249 -5.20 -10.28 23.15
CA VAL A 249 -5.37 -10.05 24.60
C VAL A 249 -6.00 -8.69 24.91
N VAL A 250 -6.00 -7.74 23.96
CA VAL A 250 -6.50 -6.37 24.16
C VAL A 250 -7.71 -6.04 23.25
N SER A 251 -8.34 -7.05 22.63
CA SER A 251 -9.64 -6.94 21.94
C SER A 251 -10.74 -7.74 22.63
#